data_AF-A0A970G567-F1
#
_entry.id   AF-A0A970G567-F1
#
_cell.length_a   1.000
_cell.length_b   1.000
_cell.length_c   1.000
_cell.angle_alpha   90.00
_cell.angle_beta   90.00
_cell.angle_gamma   90.00
#
_symmetry.space_group_name_H-M   'P 1'
#
loop_
_entity.id
_entity.type
_entity.pdbx_description
1 polymer ?
#
loop_
_entity_poly.entity_id
_entity_poly.type
_entity_poly.pdbx_seq_one_letter_code
_entity_poly.pdbx_strand_id
1 'polypeptide(L)'
;MEDTPEMNPQAEAMETQDESTAVERETSLEEREQAIALRERQFLAREHLIALNLPREVLELVDCSTDRALDASLRLASAVYQAASAAALPAAAAPLKTKPSPPRFATYVDRAKLYQEDKAAYQEMVQKP
;
A
#
# COMPACT_ATOMS: atom_id res chain seq x y z
N MET A 1 -11.42 -77.35 15.24
CA MET A 1 -10.33 -76.52 14.73
C MET A 1 -10.78 -75.09 14.91
N GLU A 2 -10.48 -74.50 16.06
CA GLU A 2 -10.59 -73.05 16.27
C GLU A 2 -9.19 -72.61 16.68
N ASP A 3 -8.41 -72.14 15.71
CA ASP A 3 -7.17 -71.40 15.96
C ASP A 3 -7.59 -70.03 16.46
N THR A 4 -7.58 -69.84 17.78
CA THR A 4 -7.60 -68.50 18.37
C THR A 4 -6.23 -67.87 18.12
N PRO A 5 -6.15 -66.69 17.46
CA PRO A 5 -4.88 -66.01 17.33
C PRO A 5 -4.44 -65.57 18.73
N GLU A 6 -3.31 -66.10 19.22
CA GLU A 6 -2.61 -65.54 20.38
C GLU A 6 -2.16 -64.12 20.01
N MET A 7 -2.98 -63.12 20.37
CA MET A 7 -2.56 -61.72 20.35
C MET A 7 -1.43 -61.56 21.35
N ASN A 8 -0.23 -61.28 20.84
CA ASN A 8 0.95 -61.00 21.66
C ASN A 8 0.84 -59.57 22.19
N PRO A 9 0.56 -59.36 23.49
CA PRO A 9 0.32 -58.03 24.05
C PRO A 9 1.57 -57.13 23.98
N GLN A 10 2.77 -57.71 23.85
CA GLN A 10 4.00 -56.96 23.64
C GLN A 10 4.09 -56.32 22.25
N ALA A 11 3.53 -56.97 21.22
CA ALA A 11 3.54 -56.46 19.85
C ALA A 11 2.58 -55.27 19.71
N GLU A 12 1.38 -55.38 20.29
CA GLU A 12 0.40 -54.29 20.33
C GLU A 12 0.89 -53.09 21.15
N ALA A 13 1.59 -53.33 22.27
CA ALA A 13 2.16 -52.26 23.09
C ALA A 13 3.28 -51.47 22.36
N MET A 14 4.04 -52.14 21.50
CA MET A 14 5.11 -51.49 20.72
C MET A 14 4.54 -50.71 19.52
N GLU A 15 3.52 -51.25 18.85
CA GLU A 15 2.82 -50.61 17.73
C GLU A 15 2.06 -49.35 18.20
N THR A 16 1.37 -49.42 19.35
CA THR A 16 0.70 -48.26 19.95
C THR A 16 1.66 -47.15 20.40
N GLN A 17 2.86 -47.51 20.85
CA GLN A 17 3.90 -46.54 21.16
C GLN A 17 4.44 -45.86 19.90
N ASP A 18 4.73 -46.61 18.84
CA ASP A 18 5.27 -46.02 17.60
C ASP A 18 4.27 -45.04 16.97
N GLU A 19 2.98 -45.43 16.92
CA GLU A 19 1.86 -44.57 16.50
C GLU A 19 1.75 -43.30 17.36
N SER A 20 1.84 -43.41 18.69
CA SER A 20 1.80 -42.24 19.57
C SER A 20 2.94 -41.25 19.29
N THR A 21 4.15 -41.77 19.03
CA THR A 21 5.30 -40.92 18.70
C THR A 21 5.23 -40.32 17.29
N ALA A 22 4.57 -41.01 16.35
CA ALA A 22 4.31 -40.48 15.02
C ALA A 22 3.36 -39.28 15.09
N VAL A 23 2.25 -39.41 15.83
CA VAL A 23 1.27 -38.33 16.04
C VAL A 23 1.92 -37.12 16.74
N GLU A 24 2.77 -37.33 17.74
CA GLU A 24 3.51 -36.24 18.40
C GLU A 24 4.49 -35.51 17.45
N ARG A 25 5.13 -36.24 16.52
CA ARG A 25 6.02 -35.62 15.53
C ARG A 25 5.23 -34.82 14.50
N GLU A 26 4.11 -35.33 14.02
CA GLU A 26 3.24 -34.65 13.05
C GLU A 26 2.71 -33.34 13.63
N THR A 27 2.14 -33.38 14.83
CA THR A 27 1.65 -32.18 15.52
C THR A 27 2.77 -31.13 15.73
N SER A 28 3.97 -31.56 16.14
CA SER A 28 5.10 -30.63 16.27
C SER A 28 5.53 -30.01 14.93
N LEU A 29 5.42 -30.73 13.82
CA LEU A 29 5.71 -30.20 12.49
C LEU A 29 4.66 -29.19 12.06
N GLU A 30 3.38 -29.51 12.24
CA GLU A 30 2.26 -28.60 11.95
C GLU A 30 2.38 -27.28 12.71
N GLU A 31 2.71 -27.32 14.00
CA GLU A 31 2.94 -26.11 14.81
C GLU A 31 4.07 -25.24 14.25
N ARG A 32 5.16 -25.87 13.79
CA ARG A 32 6.29 -25.16 13.19
C ARG A 32 5.90 -24.55 11.84
N GLU A 33 5.18 -25.27 11.01
CA GLU A 33 4.69 -24.77 9.73
C GLU A 33 3.75 -23.58 9.92
N GLN A 34 2.82 -23.66 10.87
CA GLN A 34 1.93 -22.55 11.22
C GLN A 34 2.71 -21.32 11.72
N ALA A 35 3.73 -21.53 12.55
CA ALA A 35 4.59 -20.46 13.03
C ALA A 35 5.41 -19.81 11.90
N ILE A 36 5.90 -20.59 10.94
CA ILE A 36 6.61 -20.10 9.75
C ILE A 36 5.64 -19.30 8.88
N ALA A 37 4.47 -19.84 8.57
CA ALA A 37 3.46 -19.15 7.76
C ALA A 37 3.04 -17.80 8.36
N LEU A 38 2.93 -17.71 9.68
CA LEU A 38 2.68 -16.43 10.36
C LEU A 38 3.83 -15.45 10.15
N ARG A 39 5.09 -15.89 10.32
CA ARG A 39 6.28 -15.05 10.11
C ARG A 39 6.43 -14.58 8.67
N GLU A 40 6.16 -15.45 7.70
CA GLU A 40 6.19 -15.11 6.27
C GLU A 40 5.17 -14.02 5.95
N ARG A 41 3.94 -14.14 6.48
CA ARG A 41 2.91 -13.10 6.31
C ARG A 41 3.31 -11.77 6.95
N GLN A 42 3.93 -11.79 8.13
CA GLN A 42 4.48 -10.58 8.74
C GLN A 42 5.61 -9.97 7.91
N PHE A 43 6.44 -10.79 7.26
CA PHE A 43 7.49 -10.32 6.37
C PHE A 43 6.90 -9.65 5.12
N LEU A 44 5.94 -10.31 4.47
CA LEU A 44 5.23 -9.75 3.32
C LEU A 44 4.51 -8.43 3.67
N ALA A 45 3.87 -8.37 4.84
CA ALA A 45 3.27 -7.13 5.35
C ALA A 45 4.29 -5.99 5.40
N ARG A 46 5.50 -6.25 5.93
CA ARG A 46 6.58 -5.24 5.98
C ARG A 46 6.99 -4.77 4.59
N GLU A 47 7.19 -5.69 3.66
CA GLU A 47 7.59 -5.34 2.29
C GLU A 47 6.52 -4.49 1.60
N HIS A 48 5.24 -4.83 1.78
CA HIS A 48 4.14 -4.05 1.24
C HIS A 48 4.06 -2.64 1.83
N LEU A 49 4.26 -2.49 3.14
CA LEU A 49 4.30 -1.16 3.76
C LEU A 49 5.45 -0.31 3.20
N ILE A 50 6.64 -0.90 3.03
CA ILE A 50 7.80 -0.22 2.42
C ILE A 50 7.50 0.19 0.98
N ALA A 51 6.95 -0.73 0.17
CA ALA A 51 6.62 -0.47 -1.24
C ALA A 51 5.60 0.69 -1.38
N LEU A 52 4.70 0.85 -0.41
CA LEU A 52 3.69 1.90 -0.39
C LEU A 52 4.12 3.17 0.36
N ASN A 53 5.37 3.23 0.87
CA ASN A 53 5.88 4.30 1.73
C ASN A 53 4.98 4.58 2.95
N LEU A 54 4.38 3.52 3.50
CA LEU A 54 3.55 3.59 4.69
C LEU A 54 4.41 3.56 5.97
N PRO A 55 3.98 4.24 7.05
CA PRO A 55 4.67 4.21 8.33
C PRO A 55 4.75 2.78 8.89
N ARG A 56 5.84 2.48 9.61
CA ARG A 56 6.07 1.15 10.20
C ARG A 56 5.07 0.83 11.31
N GLU A 57 4.58 1.86 11.98
CA GLU A 57 3.59 1.80 13.06
C GLU A 57 2.28 1.15 12.59
N VAL A 58 1.97 1.25 11.29
CA VAL A 58 0.79 0.61 10.68
C VAL A 58 0.84 -0.91 10.82
N LEU A 59 2.04 -1.50 10.91
CA LEU A 59 2.19 -2.94 11.06
C LEU A 59 1.53 -3.50 12.32
N GLU A 60 1.41 -2.70 13.38
CA GLU A 60 0.73 -3.10 14.62
C GLU A 60 -0.79 -3.26 14.42
N LEU A 61 -1.34 -2.68 13.35
CA LEU A 61 -2.76 -2.71 12.99
C LEU A 61 -3.07 -3.73 11.87
N VAL A 62 -2.04 -4.35 11.29
CA VAL A 62 -2.18 -5.31 10.17
C VAL A 62 -2.45 -6.71 10.71
N ASP A 63 -3.57 -7.30 10.30
CA ASP A 63 -3.95 -8.65 10.68
C ASP A 63 -3.22 -9.68 9.79
N CYS A 64 -2.31 -10.46 10.39
CA CYS A 64 -1.54 -11.51 9.71
C CYS A 64 -2.09 -12.93 9.96
N SER A 65 -3.31 -13.07 10.48
CA SER A 65 -3.92 -14.37 10.81
C SER A 65 -4.24 -15.23 9.59
N THR A 66 -4.59 -14.61 8.47
CA THR A 66 -4.91 -15.24 7.17
C THR A 66 -4.44 -14.32 6.04
N ASP A 67 -4.18 -14.89 4.86
CA ASP A 67 -3.78 -14.09 3.68
C ASP A 67 -4.87 -13.09 3.30
N ARG A 68 -6.14 -13.50 3.43
CA ARG A 68 -7.28 -12.62 3.16
C ARG A 68 -7.37 -11.45 4.13
N ALA A 69 -7.09 -11.67 5.42
CA ALA A 69 -7.07 -10.62 6.42
C ALA A 69 -5.89 -9.65 6.21
N LEU A 70 -4.73 -10.19 5.82
CA LEU A 70 -3.55 -9.40 5.45
C LEU A 70 -3.87 -8.48 4.27
N ASP A 71 -4.41 -9.03 3.18
CA ASP A 71 -4.78 -8.24 2.01
C ASP A 71 -5.81 -7.16 2.34
N ALA A 72 -6.83 -7.51 3.13
CA ALA A 72 -7.88 -6.56 3.51
C ALA A 72 -7.31 -5.40 4.36
N SER A 73 -6.45 -5.71 5.32
CA SER A 73 -5.83 -4.70 6.19
C SER A 73 -4.85 -3.79 5.43
N LEU A 74 -4.04 -4.34 4.52
CA LEU A 74 -3.15 -3.54 3.66
C LEU A 74 -3.93 -2.61 2.71
N ARG A 75 -5.04 -3.08 2.14
CA ARG A 75 -5.92 -2.25 1.30
C ARG A 75 -6.55 -1.12 2.10
N LEU A 76 -7.02 -1.40 3.32
CA LEU A 76 -7.58 -0.37 4.20
C LEU A 76 -6.52 0.66 4.58
N ALA A 77 -5.34 0.23 5.03
CA ALA A 77 -4.25 1.12 5.41
C ALA A 77 -3.83 2.05 4.27
N SER A 78 -3.67 1.51 3.06
CA SER A 78 -3.32 2.31 1.88
C SER A 78 -4.40 3.31 1.51
N ALA A 79 -5.68 2.92 1.55
CA ALA A 79 -6.81 3.81 1.27
C ALA A 79 -6.89 4.97 2.27
N VAL A 80 -6.75 4.68 3.56
CA VAL A 80 -6.78 5.71 4.62
C VAL A 80 -5.62 6.68 4.46
N TYR A 81 -4.42 6.17 4.19
CA TYR A 81 -3.24 7.01 4.01
C TYR A 81 -3.36 7.91 2.77
N GLN A 82 -3.83 7.37 1.65
CA GLN A 82 -4.06 8.16 0.44
C GLN A 82 -5.14 9.23 0.66
N ALA A 83 -6.23 8.90 1.35
CA ALA A 83 -7.27 9.87 1.69
C ALA A 83 -6.75 10.99 2.60
N ALA A 84 -5.95 10.65 3.62
CA ALA A 84 -5.32 11.63 4.51
C ALA A 84 -4.33 12.53 3.75
N SER A 85 -3.53 11.97 2.85
CA SER A 85 -2.62 12.71 1.99
C SER A 85 -3.37 13.69 1.09
N ALA A 86 -4.44 13.23 0.42
CA ALA A 86 -5.26 14.06 -0.45
C ALA A 86 -5.94 15.22 0.30
N ALA A 87 -6.38 15.00 1.55
CA ALA A 87 -6.96 16.04 2.41
C ALA A 87 -5.92 17.05 2.93
N ALA A 88 -4.64 16.68 2.97
CA ALA A 88 -3.55 17.54 3.43
C ALA A 88 -2.97 18.45 2.32
N LEU A 89 -3.29 18.20 1.04
CA LEU A 89 -2.93 19.14 -0.02
C LEU A 89 -3.73 20.43 0.15
N PRO A 90 -3.07 21.61 0.29
CA PRO A 90 -3.80 22.87 0.28
C PRO A 90 -4.55 22.96 -1.04
N ALA A 91 -5.86 23.26 -0.96
CA ALA A 91 -6.73 23.47 -2.11
C ALA A 91 -5.96 24.30 -3.15
N ALA A 92 -5.73 23.72 -4.32
CA ALA A 92 -4.86 24.26 -5.36
C ALA A 92 -5.06 25.77 -5.46
N ALA A 93 -4.01 26.53 -5.12
CA ALA A 93 -4.01 27.97 -5.27
C ALA A 93 -4.44 28.27 -6.71
N ALA A 94 -5.57 28.99 -6.84
CA ALA A 94 -6.13 29.35 -8.13
C ALA A 94 -4.99 29.87 -9.03
N PRO A 95 -4.92 29.46 -10.31
CA PRO A 95 -3.81 29.83 -11.18
C PRO A 95 -3.68 31.35 -11.16
N LEU A 96 -2.57 31.85 -10.60
CA LEU A 96 -2.24 33.25 -10.64
C LEU A 96 -2.32 33.65 -12.10
N LYS A 97 -3.26 34.55 -12.44
CA LYS A 97 -3.40 35.11 -13.79
C LYS A 97 -2.05 35.73 -14.15
N THR A 98 -1.23 34.98 -14.88
CA THR A 98 0.03 35.48 -15.40
C THR A 98 -0.33 36.58 -16.38
N LYS A 99 0.01 37.83 -16.02
CA LYS A 99 -0.13 38.94 -16.96
C LYS A 99 0.70 38.60 -18.20
N PRO A 100 0.15 38.79 -19.42
CA PRO A 100 0.92 38.54 -20.63
C PRO A 100 2.19 39.40 -20.59
N SER A 101 3.33 38.78 -20.87
CA SER A 101 4.61 39.48 -21.00
C SER A 101 4.44 40.59 -22.05
N PRO A 102 4.85 41.84 -21.77
CA PRO A 102 4.71 42.90 -22.74
C PRO A 102 5.53 42.57 -24.01
N PRO A 103 4.99 42.83 -25.22
CA PRO A 103 5.69 42.55 -26.45
C PRO A 103 6.97 43.38 -26.52
N ARG A 104 8.11 42.71 -26.74
CA ARG A 104 9.39 43.35 -27.00
C ARG A 104 9.31 43.99 -28.40
N PHE A 105 8.97 45.28 -28.41
CA PHE A 105 8.85 46.17 -29.58
C PHE A 105 7.65 45.89 -30.48
N ALA A 106 6.51 46.45 -30.11
CA ALA A 106 5.34 46.56 -30.99
C ALA A 106 5.69 47.41 -32.21
N THR A 107 5.59 46.84 -33.41
CA THR A 107 5.62 47.64 -34.65
C THR A 107 4.42 48.59 -34.66
N TYR A 108 4.41 49.61 -35.53
CA TYR A 108 3.27 50.54 -35.61
C TYR A 108 1.92 49.81 -35.79
N VAL A 109 1.92 48.71 -36.54
CA VAL A 109 0.75 47.87 -36.78
C VAL A 109 0.25 47.21 -35.50
N ASP A 110 1.15 46.69 -34.66
CA ASP A 110 0.79 46.04 -33.40
C ASP A 110 0.19 47.05 -32.41
N ARG A 111 0.71 48.29 -32.40
CA ARG A 111 0.15 49.38 -31.60
C ARG A 111 -1.23 49.80 -32.09
N ALA A 112 -1.45 49.83 -33.40
CA ALA A 112 -2.75 50.17 -33.99
C ALA A 112 -3.81 49.12 -33.64
N LYS A 113 -3.46 47.83 -33.68
CA LYS A 113 -4.34 46.74 -33.23
C LYS A 113 -4.67 46.87 -31.74
N LEU A 114 -3.65 47.09 -30.91
CA LEU A 114 -3.85 47.27 -29.47
C LEU A 114 -4.77 48.45 -29.16
N TYR A 115 -4.68 49.57 -29.88
CA TYR A 115 -5.59 50.70 -29.69
C TYR A 115 -7.06 50.37 -30.00
N GLN A 116 -7.30 49.49 -30.99
CA GLN A 116 -8.65 49.07 -31.38
C GLN A 116 -9.22 48.02 -30.41
N GLU A 117 -8.39 47.12 -29.90
CA GLU A 117 -8.81 45.99 -29.06
C GLU A 117 -8.85 46.37 -27.56
N ASP A 118 -7.83 47.11 -27.07
CA ASP A 118 -7.70 47.50 -25.67
C ASP A 118 -7.02 48.88 -25.54
N LYS A 119 -7.86 49.91 -25.47
CA LYS A 119 -7.42 51.30 -25.36
C LYS A 119 -6.69 51.61 -24.05
N ALA A 120 -6.99 50.90 -22.96
CA ALA A 120 -6.35 51.13 -21.67
C ALA A 120 -4.91 50.60 -21.68
N ALA A 121 -4.72 49.37 -22.18
CA ALA A 121 -3.39 48.78 -22.34
C ALA A 121 -2.48 49.58 -23.28
N TYR A 122 -3.05 50.16 -24.35
CA TYR A 122 -2.32 51.06 -25.24
C TYR A 122 -1.79 52.31 -24.52
N GLN A 123 -2.62 52.94 -23.67
CA GLN A 123 -2.23 54.16 -22.95
C GLN A 123 -1.10 53.89 -21.95
N GLU A 124 -1.14 52.77 -21.23
CA GLU A 124 -0.06 52.38 -20.32
C GLU A 124 1.27 52.16 -21.04
N MET A 125 1.22 51.57 -22.24
CA MET A 125 2.41 51.31 -23.06
C MET A 125 3.04 52.60 -23.61
N VAL A 126 2.25 53.61 -23.98
CA VAL A 126 2.76 54.89 -24.53
C VAL A 126 3.28 55.83 -23.42
N GLN A 127 2.77 55.71 -22.19
CA GLN A 127 3.13 56.60 -21.08
C GLN A 127 4.41 56.20 -20.33
N LYS A 128 5.01 55.04 -20.62
CA LYS A 128 6.24 54.58 -19.97
C LYS A 128 7.45 54.83 -20.89
N PRO A 129 8.41 55.69 -20.52
CA PRO A 129 9.61 55.95 -21.32
C PRO A 129 10.53 54.73 -21.41
#